data_AF-A0A6M0FP25-F1
#
_entry.id   AF-A0A6M0FP25-F1
#
_cell.length_a   1.000
_cell.length_b   1.000
_cell.length_c   1.000
_cell.angle_alpha   90.00
_cell.angle_beta   90.00
_cell.angle_gamma   90.00
#
_symmetry.space_group_name_H-M   'P 1'
#
loop_
_entity.id
_entity.type
_entity.pdbx_description
1 polymer ?
#
loop_
_entity_poly.entity_id
_entity_poly.type
_entity_poly.pdbx_seq_one_letter_code
_entity_poly.pdbx_strand_id
1 'polypeptide(L)'
;MKIIQKYIIGKTIEVGSGFEWRGTGKEPQWNNPKSTKAYDHIERHHGPKLKLEDFRGRIASTNTNQGQWLNTQDWVEAEKFIPKYYGEYIVDFQRPIGRVHHTDGTVTENVTRAFIIRNKYGTLKTAYPVLNTDDL
;
A
#
# COMPACT_ATOMS: atom_id res chain seq x y z
N MET A 1 6.98 -2.88 13.46
CA MET A 1 6.63 -3.36 12.10
C MET A 1 7.29 -4.71 11.85
N LYS A 2 6.59 -5.64 11.19
CA LYS A 2 7.08 -6.97 10.82
C LYS A 2 6.54 -7.37 9.45
N ILE A 3 7.36 -8.01 8.61
CA ILE A 3 6.88 -8.67 7.39
C ILE A 3 6.33 -10.03 7.81
N ILE A 4 5.02 -10.23 7.66
CA ILE A 4 4.36 -11.49 8.02
C ILE A 4 4.39 -12.46 6.84
N GLN A 5 4.17 -11.94 5.62
CA GLN A 5 4.20 -12.72 4.40
C GLN A 5 4.97 -11.98 3.33
N LYS A 6 5.69 -12.74 2.50
CA LYS A 6 6.38 -12.23 1.32
C LYS A 6 6.27 -13.23 0.18
N TYR A 7 6.00 -12.73 -1.01
CA TYR A 7 6.10 -13.47 -2.25
C TYR A 7 6.97 -12.70 -3.22
N ILE A 8 8.14 -13.25 -3.53
CA ILE A 8 9.15 -12.58 -4.37
C ILE A 8 9.01 -13.08 -5.79
N ILE A 9 8.68 -12.18 -6.72
CA ILE A 9 8.53 -12.54 -8.13
C ILE A 9 9.85 -12.37 -8.88
N GLY A 10 10.65 -11.34 -8.55
CA GLY A 10 11.96 -11.14 -9.16
C GLY A 10 12.86 -10.22 -8.36
N LYS A 11 14.13 -10.60 -8.22
CA LYS A 11 15.18 -9.84 -7.50
C LYS A 11 16.12 -9.05 -8.41
N THR A 12 15.75 -8.88 -9.68
CA THR A 12 16.63 -8.31 -10.70
C THR A 12 16.80 -6.80 -10.61
N ILE A 13 15.87 -6.10 -9.97
CA ILE A 13 15.86 -4.63 -9.87
C ILE A 13 15.52 -4.23 -8.44
N GLU A 14 16.32 -3.32 -7.87
CA GLU A 14 16.08 -2.69 -6.57
C GLU A 14 15.84 -1.19 -6.77
N VAL A 15 14.63 -0.72 -6.43
CA VAL A 15 14.24 0.69 -6.57
C VAL A 15 13.40 1.14 -5.37
N GLY A 16 13.68 2.35 -4.86
CA GLY A 16 12.99 2.95 -3.73
C GLY A 16 13.96 3.72 -2.83
N SER A 17 13.55 4.04 -1.60
CA SER A 17 14.44 4.76 -0.68
C SER A 17 15.79 4.03 -0.50
N GLY A 18 16.89 4.76 -0.66
CA GLY A 18 18.25 4.24 -0.46
C GLY A 18 18.86 3.55 -1.68
N PHE A 19 18.18 3.54 -2.82
CA PHE A 19 18.69 2.98 -4.08
C PHE A 19 18.65 4.01 -5.20
N GLU A 20 19.58 3.87 -6.16
CA GLU A 20 19.66 4.74 -7.32
C GLU A 20 18.41 4.60 -8.21
N TRP A 21 17.81 5.73 -8.58
CA TRP A 21 16.71 5.77 -9.53
C TRP A 21 17.20 5.57 -10.97
N ARG A 22 16.83 4.45 -11.59
CA ARG A 22 17.22 4.07 -12.96
C ARG A 22 16.14 4.29 -14.02
N GLY A 23 15.01 4.88 -13.65
CA GLY A 23 13.93 5.17 -14.61
C GLY A 23 14.05 6.53 -15.28
N THR A 24 13.08 6.86 -16.13
CA THR A 24 13.08 8.13 -16.87
C THR A 24 12.42 9.28 -16.10
N GLY A 25 12.78 10.52 -16.43
CA GLY A 25 12.23 11.74 -15.84
C GLY A 25 12.62 11.98 -14.38
N LYS A 26 11.93 12.91 -13.70
CA LYS A 26 12.23 13.28 -12.31
C LYS A 26 12.10 12.09 -11.35
N GLU A 27 13.08 11.89 -10.49
CA GLU A 27 13.07 10.82 -9.47
C GLU A 27 11.86 10.94 -8.52
N PRO A 28 11.21 9.81 -8.16
CA PRO A 28 10.19 9.81 -7.12
C PRO A 28 10.73 10.31 -5.79
N GLN A 29 9.98 11.16 -5.11
CA GLN A 29 10.40 11.75 -3.84
C GLN A 29 9.99 10.82 -2.70
N TRP A 30 10.77 9.76 -2.46
CA TRP A 30 10.44 8.66 -1.54
C TRP A 30 10.10 9.13 -0.11
N ASN A 31 10.76 10.17 0.37
CA ASN A 31 10.52 10.74 1.70
C ASN A 31 9.31 11.70 1.77
N ASN A 32 8.62 11.94 0.66
CA ASN A 32 7.50 12.88 0.59
C ASN A 32 6.21 12.13 0.21
N PRO A 33 5.24 11.99 1.13
CA PRO A 33 3.98 11.30 0.83
C PRO A 33 3.16 11.98 -0.28
N LYS A 34 3.43 13.26 -0.59
CA LYS A 34 2.82 13.98 -1.72
C LYS A 34 3.46 13.66 -3.07
N SER A 35 4.45 12.77 -3.13
CA SER A 35 5.08 12.38 -4.39
C SER A 35 4.10 11.61 -5.26
N THR A 36 3.55 12.27 -6.28
CA THR A 36 2.64 11.62 -7.24
C THR A 36 3.31 10.42 -7.92
N LYS A 37 4.61 10.53 -8.24
CA LYS A 37 5.35 9.43 -8.86
C LYS A 37 5.54 8.21 -7.95
N ALA A 38 5.55 8.37 -6.63
CA ALA A 38 5.69 7.26 -5.68
C ALA A 38 4.35 6.73 -5.17
N TYR A 39 3.38 7.63 -4.93
CA TYR A 39 2.22 7.35 -4.09
C TYR A 39 0.86 7.74 -4.70
N ASP A 40 0.80 8.25 -5.94
CA ASP A 40 -0.48 8.71 -6.56
C ASP A 40 -1.55 7.60 -6.57
N HIS A 41 -1.16 6.38 -6.89
CA HIS A 41 -2.10 5.27 -6.91
C HIS A 41 -2.71 5.00 -5.53
N ILE A 42 -1.90 5.07 -4.47
CA ILE A 42 -2.34 4.86 -3.09
C ILE A 42 -3.28 5.99 -2.66
N GLU A 43 -2.89 7.26 -2.88
CA GLU A 43 -3.71 8.42 -2.53
C GLU A 43 -5.10 8.34 -3.18
N ARG A 44 -5.16 8.03 -4.48
CA ARG A 44 -6.41 8.05 -5.25
C ARG A 44 -7.37 6.91 -4.94
N HIS A 45 -6.86 5.77 -4.45
CA HIS A 45 -7.65 4.55 -4.33
C HIS A 45 -7.82 4.06 -2.89
N HIS A 46 -6.90 4.46 -2.01
CA HIS A 46 -6.81 3.98 -0.64
C HIS A 46 -6.50 5.11 0.37
N GLY A 47 -6.44 6.37 -0.09
CA GLY A 47 -5.99 7.50 0.69
C GLY A 47 -6.91 7.90 1.85
N PRO A 48 -6.38 8.61 2.86
CA PRO A 48 -7.14 8.99 4.04
C PRO A 48 -8.25 10.01 3.77
N LYS A 49 -8.17 10.71 2.64
CA LYS A 49 -9.16 11.73 2.26
C LYS A 49 -10.34 11.20 1.45
N LEU A 50 -10.29 9.92 1.05
CA LEU A 50 -11.40 9.29 0.34
C LEU A 50 -12.62 9.16 1.25
N LYS A 51 -13.80 9.38 0.67
CA LYS A 51 -15.07 9.26 1.36
C LYS A 51 -15.63 7.86 1.21
N LEU A 52 -16.61 7.51 2.05
CA LEU A 52 -17.27 6.21 2.01
C LEU A 52 -17.87 5.92 0.63
N GLU A 53 -18.38 6.94 -0.06
CA GLU A 53 -18.97 6.81 -1.40
C GLU A 53 -17.95 6.34 -2.45
N ASP A 54 -16.69 6.79 -2.33
CA ASP A 54 -15.60 6.37 -3.22
C ASP A 54 -15.35 4.86 -3.08
N PHE A 55 -15.39 4.35 -1.84
CA PHE A 55 -15.24 2.92 -1.56
C PHE A 55 -16.46 2.11 -1.99
N ARG A 56 -17.68 2.61 -1.78
CA ARG A 56 -18.92 1.94 -2.23
C ARG A 56 -18.93 1.70 -3.74
N GLY A 57 -18.53 2.70 -4.54
CA GLY A 57 -18.41 2.53 -5.99
C GLY A 57 -17.40 1.44 -6.40
N ARG A 58 -16.28 1.36 -5.69
CA ARG A 58 -15.26 0.31 -5.93
C ARG A 58 -15.71 -1.07 -5.46
N ILE A 59 -16.36 -1.16 -4.31
CA ILE A 59 -16.95 -2.39 -3.79
C ILE A 59 -17.98 -2.92 -4.79
N ALA A 60 -18.87 -2.07 -5.29
CA ALA A 60 -19.88 -2.47 -6.28
C ALA A 60 -19.27 -2.99 -7.60
N SER A 61 -18.14 -2.44 -8.02
CA SER A 61 -17.48 -2.83 -9.28
C SER A 61 -16.55 -4.05 -9.15
N THR A 62 -15.92 -4.24 -7.99
CA THR A 62 -14.91 -5.29 -7.79
C THR A 62 -15.40 -6.46 -6.96
N ASN A 63 -16.49 -6.29 -6.20
CA ASN A 63 -16.98 -7.23 -5.20
C ASN A 63 -15.89 -7.68 -4.20
N THR A 64 -15.00 -6.76 -3.82
CA THR A 64 -13.92 -7.01 -2.87
C THR A 64 -13.83 -5.94 -1.80
N ASN A 65 -13.36 -6.32 -0.61
CA ASN A 65 -13.10 -5.40 0.49
C ASN A 65 -12.09 -4.32 0.08
N GLN A 66 -12.26 -3.09 0.59
CA GLN A 66 -11.41 -1.97 0.26
C GLN A 66 -10.72 -1.38 1.49
N GLY A 67 -9.38 -1.40 1.48
CA GLY A 67 -8.57 -0.78 2.52
C GLY A 67 -8.48 0.74 2.37
N GLN A 68 -8.59 1.45 3.49
CA GLN A 68 -8.39 2.90 3.58
C GLN A 68 -7.35 3.22 4.65
N TRP A 69 -6.30 3.95 4.28
CA TRP A 69 -5.27 4.46 5.20
C TRP A 69 -5.80 5.58 6.09
N LEU A 70 -5.29 5.70 7.31
CA LEU A 70 -5.56 6.85 8.19
C LEU A 70 -4.55 7.98 8.00
N ASN A 71 -3.30 7.66 7.67
CA ASN A 71 -2.21 8.64 7.53
C ASN A 71 -1.35 8.34 6.30
N THR A 72 -0.98 9.38 5.55
CA THR A 72 -0.11 9.25 4.37
C THR A 72 1.34 8.95 4.74
N GLN A 73 1.77 9.27 5.96
CA GLN A 73 3.12 8.97 6.43
C GLN A 73 3.39 7.46 6.52
N ASP A 74 2.35 6.66 6.75
CA ASP A 74 2.46 5.20 6.80
C ASP A 74 2.92 4.61 5.46
N TRP A 75 2.67 5.29 4.34
CA TRP A 75 3.14 4.86 3.01
C TRP A 75 4.65 4.97 2.89
N VAL A 76 5.21 6.05 3.43
CA VAL A 76 6.66 6.29 3.44
C VAL A 76 7.34 5.28 4.37
N GLU A 77 6.73 4.99 5.52
CA GLU A 77 7.22 3.95 6.44
C GLU A 77 7.21 2.57 5.79
N ALA A 78 6.09 2.19 5.15
CA ALA A 78 6.00 0.94 4.39
C ALA A 78 7.04 0.88 3.26
N GLU A 79 7.16 1.93 2.45
CA GLU A 79 8.10 2.00 1.33
C GLU A 79 9.52 1.72 1.81
N LYS A 80 9.95 2.41 2.87
CA LYS A 80 11.28 2.25 3.48
C LYS A 80 11.51 0.87 4.06
N PHE A 81 10.51 0.30 4.70
CA PHE A 81 10.62 -0.96 5.42
C PHE A 81 10.68 -2.18 4.50
N ILE A 82 9.87 -2.24 3.45
CA ILE A 82 9.81 -3.44 2.61
C ILE A 82 11.05 -3.58 1.71
N PRO A 83 11.39 -4.81 1.29
CA PRO A 83 12.42 -5.03 0.29
C PRO A 83 12.13 -4.27 -1.02
N LYS A 84 13.20 -3.89 -1.73
CA LYS A 84 13.11 -2.99 -2.90
C LYS A 84 12.96 -3.71 -4.24
N TYR A 85 12.65 -5.01 -4.20
CA TYR A 85 12.49 -5.85 -5.38
C TYR A 85 11.02 -6.17 -5.69
N TYR A 86 10.78 -6.70 -6.89
CA TYR A 86 9.45 -7.06 -7.37
C TYR A 86 8.86 -8.19 -6.51
N GLY A 87 7.72 -7.92 -5.88
CA GLY A 87 6.99 -8.88 -5.10
C GLY A 87 5.80 -8.28 -4.38
N GLU A 88 5.21 -9.11 -3.55
CA GLU A 88 4.05 -8.83 -2.73
C GLU A 88 4.41 -9.08 -1.26
N TYR A 89 3.91 -8.22 -0.38
CA TYR A 89 4.28 -8.22 1.03
C TYR A 89 3.04 -7.94 1.88
N ILE A 90 2.90 -8.67 2.98
CA ILE A 90 2.03 -8.28 4.09
C ILE A 90 2.93 -7.77 5.21
N VAL A 91 2.70 -6.52 5.61
CA VAL A 91 3.40 -5.89 6.72
C VAL A 91 2.41 -5.63 7.84
N ASP A 92 2.73 -6.10 9.04
CA ASP A 92 2.04 -5.70 10.27
C ASP A 92 2.77 -4.52 10.91
N PHE A 93 2.09 -3.39 11.01
CA PHE A 93 2.60 -2.18 11.62
C PHE A 93 2.66 -2.26 13.14
N GLN A 94 1.93 -3.22 13.75
CA GLN A 94 1.79 -3.37 15.21
C GLN A 94 1.16 -2.14 15.89
N ARG A 95 0.48 -1.30 15.11
CA ARG A 95 -0.35 -0.17 15.52
C ARG A 95 -1.46 0.02 14.48
N PRO A 96 -2.58 0.67 14.84
CA PRO A 96 -3.60 1.04 13.86
C PRO A 96 -3.02 1.89 12.72
N ILE A 97 -3.39 1.56 11.48
CA ILE A 97 -2.98 2.29 10.26
C ILE A 97 -4.14 2.61 9.34
N GLY A 98 -5.30 1.99 9.55
CA GLY A 98 -6.34 1.95 8.54
C GLY A 98 -7.66 1.39 9.02
N ARG A 99 -8.57 1.30 8.05
CA ARG A 99 -9.84 0.60 8.13
C ARG A 99 -10.09 -0.18 6.86
N VAL A 100 -10.97 -1.16 6.92
CA VAL A 100 -11.41 -1.96 5.76
C VAL A 100 -12.92 -1.82 5.60
N HIS A 101 -13.34 -1.37 4.42
CA HIS A 101 -14.74 -1.30 4.02
C HIS A 101 -15.15 -2.63 3.39
N HIS A 102 -16.16 -3.28 3.96
CA HIS A 102 -16.62 -4.60 3.56
C HIS A 102 -17.71 -4.55 2.50
N THR A 103 -17.84 -5.65 1.74
CA THR A 103 -18.87 -5.81 0.71
C THR A 103 -20.30 -5.78 1.26
N ASP A 104 -20.49 -6.14 2.53
CA ASP A 104 -21.77 -6.08 3.26
C ASP A 104 -22.09 -4.68 3.83
N GLY A 105 -21.20 -3.71 3.62
CA GLY A 105 -21.35 -2.33 4.10
C GLY A 105 -20.84 -2.09 5.52
N THR A 106 -20.35 -3.11 6.21
CA THR A 106 -19.69 -2.94 7.51
C THR A 106 -18.27 -2.37 7.34
N VAL A 107 -17.69 -1.87 8.44
CA VAL A 107 -16.33 -1.33 8.45
C VAL A 107 -15.56 -1.93 9.63
N THR A 108 -14.42 -2.56 9.33
CA THR A 108 -13.44 -2.94 10.35
C THR A 108 -12.46 -1.79 10.55
N GLU A 109 -12.52 -1.14 11.69
CA GLU A 109 -11.60 -0.07 12.10
C GLU A 109 -10.31 -0.63 12.70
N ASN A 110 -9.29 0.22 12.82
CA ASN A 110 -8.03 -0.06 13.52
C ASN A 110 -7.26 -1.29 13.02
N VAL A 111 -7.31 -1.57 11.71
CA VAL A 111 -6.46 -2.62 11.13
C VAL A 111 -4.99 -2.22 11.23
N THR A 112 -4.11 -3.20 11.42
CA THR A 112 -2.68 -3.00 11.62
C THR A 112 -1.84 -3.54 10.46
N ARG A 113 -2.45 -4.34 9.57
CA ARG A 113 -1.78 -4.97 8.44
C ARG A 113 -2.00 -4.21 7.14
N ALA A 114 -0.97 -4.15 6.30
CA ALA A 114 -1.05 -3.62 4.94
C ALA A 114 -0.54 -4.65 3.92
N PHE A 115 -1.26 -4.79 2.83
CA PHE A 115 -0.79 -5.49 1.64
C PHE A 115 -0.10 -4.51 0.70
N ILE A 116 1.08 -4.86 0.22
CA ILE A 116 1.93 -3.97 -0.58
C ILE A 116 2.46 -4.73 -1.78
N ILE A 117 2.32 -4.13 -2.97
CA ILE A 117 2.82 -4.67 -4.22
C ILE A 117 3.88 -3.73 -4.79
N ARG A 118 5.07 -4.24 -5.07
CA ARG A 118 6.02 -3.59 -5.98
C ARG A 118 5.80 -4.12 -7.39
N ASN A 119 6.03 -3.31 -8.42
CA ASN A 119 6.00 -3.79 -9.81
C ASN A 119 7.37 -4.33 -10.25
N LYS A 120 7.46 -4.79 -11.50
CA LYS A 120 8.70 -5.31 -12.10
C LYS A 120 9.86 -4.32 -12.18
N TYR A 121 9.60 -3.03 -12.05
CA TYR A 121 10.60 -1.96 -12.00
C TYR A 121 10.98 -1.58 -10.57
N GLY A 122 10.53 -2.35 -9.58
CA GLY A 122 10.83 -2.15 -8.15
C GLY A 122 10.04 -1.02 -7.49
N THR A 123 9.34 -0.14 -8.22
CA THR A 123 8.52 0.91 -7.59
C THR A 123 7.25 0.35 -6.97
N LEU A 124 6.70 1.05 -5.98
CA LEU A 124 5.39 0.71 -5.42
C LEU A 124 4.32 0.80 -6.51
N LYS A 125 3.57 -0.29 -6.68
CA LYS A 125 2.39 -0.35 -7.56
C LYS A 125 1.15 0.08 -6.80
N THR A 126 0.96 -0.47 -5.60
CA THR A 126 -0.13 -0.15 -4.68
C THR A 126 0.23 -0.58 -3.26
N ALA A 127 -0.46 -0.02 -2.28
CA ALA A 127 -0.39 -0.42 -0.88
C ALA A 127 -1.72 -0.06 -0.22
N TYR A 128 -2.31 -0.99 0.54
CA TYR A 128 -3.58 -0.74 1.22
C TYR A 128 -3.72 -1.55 2.51
N PRO A 129 -4.44 -1.03 3.52
CA PRO A 129 -4.73 -1.77 4.73
C PRO A 129 -5.59 -3.00 4.43
N VAL A 130 -5.34 -4.09 5.15
CA VAL A 130 -6.06 -5.36 5.04
C VAL A 130 -6.46 -5.86 6.42
N LEU A 131 -7.33 -6.86 6.48
CA LEU A 131 -7.79 -7.44 7.73
C LEU A 131 -6.62 -8.03 8.54
N ASN A 132 -6.78 -8.05 9.86
CA ASN A 132 -5.82 -8.65 10.78
C ASN A 132 -5.98 -10.19 10.85
N THR A 133 -6.45 -10.80 9.78
CA THR A 133 -6.67 -12.24 9.64
C THR A 133 -5.56 -12.85 8.79
N ASP A 134 -5.33 -14.15 8.95
CA ASP A 134 -4.32 -14.88 8.18
C ASP A 134 -4.85 -15.34 6.81
N ASP A 135 -6.15 -15.16 6.57
CA ASP A 135 -6.82 -15.44 5.28
C ASP A 135 -6.75 -14.19 4.39
N LEU A 136 -6.04 -14.28 3.27
CA LEU A 136 -6.12 -13.36 2.12
C LEU A 136 -6.88 -14.01 0.96
#